data_AF-A0A1H4WBS5-F1
#
_entry.id   AF-A0A1H4WBS5-F1
#
_cell.length_a   1.000
_cell.length_b   1.000
_cell.length_c   1.000
_cell.angle_alpha   90.00
_cell.angle_beta   90.00
_cell.angle_gamma   90.00
#
_symmetry.space_group_name_H-M   'P 1'
#
loop_
_entity.id
_entity.type
_entity.pdbx_description
1 polymer ?
#
loop_
_entity_poly.entity_id
_entity_poly.type
_entity_poly.pdbx_seq_one_letter_code
_entity_poly.pdbx_strand_id
1 'polypeptide(L)'
;MTELVLTVAGDHAAAAARLLTDHTPLRAVARTVPADAPGLVAAVRALDADAVFLTGADRVATRTAQLALAGELAVFTAEDTLAIALTAAVQVALSRRGRTPADARVLVAAPSTLPLVIPVLLAAGTADIMLWHPADAAAFPLAQLARDVDVVVDLSGRHEPGPRPAVVAPGDPVAPLLALPGLLQGGPRTGDPQAHPDVHAACARALAGLTPVDRLLPELADPDLASRVAGAVAAARS
;
A
#
# COMPACT_ATOMS: atom_id res chain seq x y z
N MET A 1 5.36 12.19 21.98
CA MET A 1 4.13 12.18 21.19
C MET A 1 4.59 12.43 19.75
N THR A 2 4.54 11.43 18.88
CA THR A 2 5.04 11.58 17.51
C THR A 2 3.98 12.32 16.70
N GLU A 3 4.31 13.50 16.20
CA GLU A 3 3.41 14.28 15.35
C GLU A 3 3.60 13.84 13.90
N LEU A 4 2.54 13.33 13.27
CA LEU A 4 2.55 12.97 11.86
C LEU A 4 1.98 14.14 11.06
N VAL A 5 2.76 14.66 10.13
CA VAL A 5 2.23 15.62 9.16
C VAL A 5 1.82 14.88 7.89
N LEU A 6 0.53 14.94 7.60
CA LEU A 6 -0.03 14.42 6.35
C LEU A 6 0.02 15.54 5.33
N THR A 7 0.83 15.34 4.29
CA THR A 7 1.10 16.38 3.32
C THR A 7 0.52 15.94 1.98
N VAL A 8 -0.46 16.67 1.47
CA VAL A 8 -1.31 16.21 0.37
C VAL A 8 -1.66 17.36 -0.54
N ALA A 9 -1.76 17.09 -1.83
CA ALA A 9 -2.51 17.94 -2.73
C ALA A 9 -3.99 17.50 -2.74
N GLY A 10 -4.93 18.36 -2.32
CA GLY A 10 -6.38 18.16 -2.48
C GLY A 10 -7.18 17.59 -1.28
N ASP A 11 -8.47 17.29 -1.52
CA ASP A 11 -9.50 17.00 -0.49
C ASP A 11 -9.35 15.66 0.23
N HIS A 12 -8.67 14.68 -0.38
CA HIS A 12 -8.45 13.35 0.21
C HIS A 12 -7.56 13.40 1.47
N ALA A 13 -6.76 14.46 1.64
CA ALA A 13 -5.93 14.69 2.80
C ALA A 13 -6.70 14.74 4.12
N ALA A 14 -7.77 15.53 4.10
CA ALA A 14 -8.50 15.86 5.31
C ALA A 14 -9.25 14.63 5.81
N ALA A 15 -9.78 13.81 4.90
CA ALA A 15 -10.41 12.54 5.23
C ALA A 15 -9.40 11.55 5.83
N ALA A 16 -8.23 11.37 5.22
CA ALA A 16 -7.18 10.51 5.75
C ALA A 16 -6.68 10.98 7.13
N ALA A 17 -6.53 12.29 7.33
CA ALA A 17 -6.14 12.88 8.60
C ALA A 17 -7.13 12.61 9.72
N ARG A 18 -8.43 12.76 9.42
CA ARG A 18 -9.50 12.43 10.37
C ARG A 18 -9.48 10.95 10.70
N LEU A 19 -9.46 10.06 9.69
CA LEU A 19 -9.42 8.62 9.91
C LEU A 19 -8.26 8.18 10.80
N LEU A 20 -7.05 8.70 10.55
CA LEU A 20 -5.89 8.37 11.40
C LEU A 20 -6.03 8.93 12.82
N THR A 21 -6.50 10.17 12.97
CA THR A 21 -6.64 10.81 14.29
C THR A 21 -7.77 10.18 15.12
N ASP A 22 -8.85 9.76 14.47
CA ASP A 22 -10.03 9.21 15.12
C ASP A 22 -9.85 7.73 15.51
N HIS A 23 -9.03 6.98 14.76
CA HIS A 23 -8.89 5.54 14.92
C HIS A 23 -7.51 5.07 15.36
N THR A 24 -6.52 5.96 15.48
CA THR A 24 -5.17 5.59 15.92
C THR A 24 -4.63 6.58 16.95
N PRO A 25 -3.57 6.24 17.71
CA PRO A 25 -2.90 7.19 18.59
C PRO A 25 -2.13 8.31 17.87
N LEU A 26 -2.09 8.30 16.53
CA LEU A 26 -1.39 9.32 15.76
C LEU A 26 -2.18 10.61 15.74
N ARG A 27 -1.48 11.73 15.91
CA ARG A 27 -2.02 13.04 15.59
C ARG A 27 -1.65 13.38 14.15
N ALA A 28 -2.64 13.44 13.27
CA ALA A 28 -2.42 13.61 11.86
C ALA A 28 -2.98 14.97 11.37
N VAL A 29 -2.14 15.80 10.75
CA VAL A 29 -2.52 17.14 10.29
C VAL A 29 -2.44 17.20 8.77
N ALA A 30 -3.56 17.47 8.11
CA ALA A 30 -3.60 17.66 6.66
C ALA A 30 -3.04 19.04 6.27
N ARG A 31 -2.09 19.08 5.33
CA ARG A 31 -1.57 20.30 4.73
C ARG A 31 -1.59 20.24 3.21
N THR A 32 -2.07 21.30 2.59
CA THR A 32 -1.99 21.49 1.14
C THR A 32 -0.60 21.94 0.73
N VAL A 33 -0.05 21.29 -0.30
CA VAL A 33 1.28 21.60 -0.86
C VAL A 33 1.23 21.72 -2.38
N PRO A 34 2.24 22.36 -3.00
CA PRO A 34 2.38 22.36 -4.44
C PRO A 34 2.43 20.94 -5.02
N ALA A 35 1.84 20.76 -6.20
CA ALA A 35 1.77 19.46 -6.87
C ALA A 35 3.04 19.11 -7.67
N ASP A 36 3.90 20.10 -7.94
CA ASP A 36 5.18 19.88 -8.61
C ASP A 36 6.26 19.39 -7.63
N ALA A 37 7.22 18.60 -8.12
CA ALA A 37 8.23 17.97 -7.28
C ALA A 37 9.10 18.99 -6.51
N PRO A 38 9.64 20.06 -7.14
CA PRO A 38 10.43 21.05 -6.41
C PRO A 38 9.66 21.75 -5.28
N GLY A 39 8.42 22.17 -5.55
CA GLY A 39 7.55 22.79 -4.57
C GLY A 39 7.16 21.84 -3.43
N LEU A 40 6.90 20.57 -3.75
CA LEU A 40 6.62 19.52 -2.77
C LEU A 40 7.81 19.28 -1.84
N VAL A 41 9.03 19.16 -2.38
CA VAL A 41 10.26 18.99 -1.59
C VAL A 41 10.50 20.19 -0.68
N ALA A 42 10.39 21.41 -1.20
CA ALA A 42 10.57 22.63 -0.41
C ALA A 42 9.53 22.74 0.71
N ALA A 43 8.26 22.43 0.39
CA ALA A 43 7.18 22.45 1.37
C ALA A 43 7.40 21.41 2.47
N VAL A 44 7.80 20.18 2.13
CA VAL A 44 8.07 19.11 3.12
C VAL A 44 9.26 19.47 4.02
N ARG A 45 10.35 20.03 3.48
CA ARG A 45 11.50 20.48 4.30
C ARG A 45 11.17 21.62 5.26
N ALA A 46 10.17 22.44 4.92
CA ALA A 46 9.70 23.51 5.79
C ALA A 46 8.79 23.03 6.93
N LEU A 47 8.43 21.73 6.95
CA LEU A 47 7.65 21.15 8.03
C LEU A 47 8.55 20.76 9.19
N ASP A 48 8.08 21.06 10.40
CA ASP A 48 8.62 20.49 11.63
C ASP A 48 7.88 19.15 11.89
N ALA A 49 8.35 18.08 11.26
CA ALA A 49 7.71 16.77 11.30
C ALA A 49 8.75 15.64 11.32
N ASP A 50 8.45 14.55 12.05
CA ASP A 50 9.31 13.35 12.08
C ASP A 50 9.11 12.45 10.84
N ALA A 51 7.95 12.57 10.21
CA ALA A 51 7.57 11.81 9.03
C ALA A 51 6.47 12.52 8.24
N VAL A 52 6.41 12.21 6.96
CA VAL A 52 5.37 12.71 6.05
C VAL A 52 4.74 11.55 5.29
N PHE A 53 3.43 11.59 5.18
CA PHE A 53 2.69 10.73 4.27
C PHE A 53 2.07 11.55 3.14
N LEU A 54 2.43 11.17 1.92
CA LEU A 54 2.05 11.82 0.67
C LEU A 54 0.88 11.07 0.04
N THR A 55 -0.24 11.76 -0.18
CA THR A 55 -1.38 11.24 -0.94
C THR A 55 -1.93 12.33 -1.86
N GLY A 56 -2.78 11.97 -2.82
CA GLY A 56 -3.51 12.90 -3.70
C GLY A 56 -2.67 13.70 -4.72
N ALA A 57 -1.35 13.57 -4.70
CA ALA A 57 -0.44 14.27 -5.61
C ALA A 57 -0.13 13.45 -6.87
N ASP A 58 0.47 14.10 -7.88
CA ASP A 58 0.99 13.41 -9.05
C ASP A 58 2.03 12.36 -8.64
N ARG A 59 1.95 11.16 -9.23
CA ARG A 59 2.80 10.02 -8.86
C ARG A 59 4.27 10.27 -9.15
N VAL A 60 4.56 10.91 -10.28
CA VAL A 60 5.95 11.22 -10.67
C VAL A 60 6.52 12.24 -9.70
N ALA A 61 5.78 13.31 -9.42
CA ALA A 61 6.20 14.33 -8.46
C ALA A 61 6.41 13.78 -7.05
N THR A 62 5.46 12.96 -6.58
CA THR A 62 5.52 12.29 -5.26
C THR A 62 6.75 11.40 -5.17
N ARG A 63 7.00 10.61 -6.21
CA ARG A 63 8.17 9.72 -6.28
C ARG A 63 9.49 10.49 -6.31
N THR A 64 9.57 11.56 -7.11
CA THR A 64 10.75 12.43 -7.16
C THR A 64 11.01 13.07 -5.81
N ALA A 65 9.97 13.55 -5.12
CA ALA A 65 10.11 14.13 -3.79
C ALA A 65 10.55 13.11 -2.74
N GLN A 66 9.97 11.91 -2.74
CA GLN A 66 10.35 10.82 -1.84
C GLN A 66 11.84 10.46 -1.98
N LEU A 67 12.34 10.35 -3.23
CA LEU A 67 13.75 10.10 -3.51
C LEU A 67 14.65 11.27 -3.10
N ALA A 68 14.22 12.51 -3.33
CA ALA A 68 15.00 13.71 -2.98
C ALA A 68 15.12 13.93 -1.46
N LEU A 69 14.17 13.43 -0.68
CA LEU A 69 14.12 13.52 0.78
C LEU A 69 14.66 12.27 1.48
N ALA A 70 15.12 11.28 0.70
CA ALA A 70 15.64 10.02 1.21
C ALA A 70 16.78 10.25 2.22
N GLY A 71 16.67 9.68 3.41
CA GLY A 71 17.68 9.81 4.46
C GLY A 71 17.62 11.10 5.28
N GLU A 72 16.88 12.12 4.82
CA GLU A 72 16.57 13.33 5.60
C GLU A 72 15.33 13.11 6.48
N LEU A 73 14.27 12.56 5.89
CA LEU A 73 12.95 12.41 6.52
C LEU A 73 12.30 11.09 6.09
N ALA A 74 11.51 10.48 6.97
CA ALA A 74 10.67 9.35 6.59
C ALA A 74 9.50 9.83 5.72
N VAL A 75 9.49 9.46 4.45
CA VAL A 75 8.44 9.82 3.48
C VAL A 75 7.76 8.56 2.96
N PHE A 76 6.49 8.41 3.29
CA PHE A 76 5.64 7.32 2.82
C PHE A 76 4.64 7.84 1.80
N THR A 77 4.28 7.04 0.81
CA THR A 77 3.24 7.40 -0.17
C THR A 77 2.01 6.52 -0.01
N ALA A 78 0.86 7.03 -0.44
CA ALA A 78 -0.37 6.25 -0.52
C ALA A 78 -0.18 5.03 -1.43
N GLU A 79 0.58 5.16 -2.51
CA GLU A 79 0.93 4.07 -3.40
C GLU A 79 1.72 2.96 -2.68
N ASP A 80 2.76 3.31 -1.91
CA ASP A 80 3.60 2.31 -1.24
C ASP A 80 2.80 1.48 -0.22
N THR A 81 2.00 2.19 0.57
CA THR A 81 1.17 1.61 1.62
C THR A 81 -0.03 0.86 1.05
N LEU A 82 -0.59 1.31 -0.08
CA LEU A 82 -1.61 0.57 -0.82
C LEU A 82 -1.06 -0.75 -1.36
N ALA A 83 0.19 -0.79 -1.86
CA ALA A 83 0.80 -2.04 -2.31
C ALA A 83 0.91 -3.07 -1.17
N ILE A 84 1.25 -2.61 0.05
CA ILE A 84 1.24 -3.45 1.26
C ILE A 84 -0.17 -3.99 1.52
N ALA A 85 -1.18 -3.12 1.54
CA ALA A 85 -2.56 -3.52 1.84
C ALA A 85 -3.12 -4.49 0.79
N LEU A 86 -2.92 -4.22 -0.50
CA LEU A 86 -3.36 -5.13 -1.57
C LEU A 86 -2.66 -6.49 -1.47
N THR A 87 -1.37 -6.51 -1.10
CA THR A 87 -0.66 -7.78 -0.88
C THR A 87 -1.22 -8.55 0.31
N ALA A 88 -1.57 -7.86 1.41
CA ALA A 88 -2.24 -8.48 2.55
C ALA A 88 -3.60 -9.07 2.16
N ALA A 89 -4.39 -8.32 1.37
CA ALA A 89 -5.67 -8.78 0.86
C ALA A 89 -5.54 -10.00 -0.06
N VAL A 90 -4.49 -10.07 -0.89
CA VAL A 90 -4.16 -11.26 -1.68
C VAL A 90 -3.86 -12.44 -0.77
N GLN A 91 -3.02 -12.28 0.25
CA GLN A 91 -2.69 -13.35 1.19
C GLN A 91 -3.93 -13.90 1.92
N VAL A 92 -4.82 -13.01 2.36
CA VAL A 92 -6.09 -13.39 2.99
C VAL A 92 -7.01 -14.10 1.98
N ALA A 93 -7.10 -13.61 0.74
CA ALA A 93 -7.92 -14.22 -0.29
C ALA A 93 -7.44 -15.64 -0.66
N LEU A 94 -6.12 -15.87 -0.68
CA LEU A 94 -5.51 -17.17 -0.90
C LEU A 94 -5.71 -18.12 0.28
N SER A 95 -5.45 -17.67 1.51
CA SER A 95 -5.56 -18.50 2.71
C SER A 95 -6.98 -19.05 2.89
N ARG A 96 -8.00 -18.21 2.62
CA ARG A 96 -9.43 -18.61 2.63
C ARG A 96 -9.77 -19.70 1.63
N ARG A 97 -8.97 -19.84 0.58
CA ARG A 97 -9.12 -20.86 -0.46
C ARG A 97 -8.21 -22.06 -0.22
N GLY A 98 -7.51 -22.11 0.92
CA GLY A 98 -6.55 -23.16 1.24
C GLY A 98 -5.33 -23.13 0.32
N ARG A 99 -4.98 -21.96 -0.23
CA ARG A 99 -3.81 -21.77 -1.10
C ARG A 99 -2.70 -21.04 -0.35
N THR A 100 -1.46 -21.41 -0.68
CA THR A 100 -0.27 -20.64 -0.30
C THR A 100 0.10 -19.67 -1.43
N PRO A 101 0.83 -18.58 -1.17
CA PRO A 101 1.35 -17.71 -2.23
C PRO A 101 2.23 -18.46 -3.26
N ALA A 102 2.98 -19.48 -2.82
CA ALA A 102 3.90 -20.23 -3.69
C ALA A 102 3.17 -21.13 -4.71
N ASP A 103 1.97 -21.60 -4.37
CA ASP A 103 1.18 -22.53 -5.21
C ASP A 103 0.02 -21.83 -5.94
N ALA A 104 -0.07 -20.51 -5.84
CA ALA A 104 -1.17 -19.72 -6.37
C ALA A 104 -0.78 -18.95 -7.64
N ARG A 105 -1.76 -18.76 -8.52
CA ARG A 105 -1.65 -17.88 -9.69
C ARG A 105 -2.31 -16.55 -9.41
N VAL A 106 -1.56 -15.46 -9.56
CA VAL A 106 -2.04 -14.10 -9.33
C VAL A 106 -1.96 -13.31 -10.64
N LEU A 107 -3.10 -12.77 -11.09
CA LEU A 107 -3.15 -11.86 -12.22
C LEU A 107 -3.18 -10.42 -11.73
N VAL A 108 -2.24 -9.58 -12.17
CA VAL A 108 -2.23 -8.14 -11.88
C VAL A 108 -2.68 -7.39 -13.13
N ALA A 109 -3.85 -6.75 -13.06
CA ALA A 109 -4.39 -5.94 -14.14
C ALA A 109 -3.94 -4.48 -13.99
N ALA A 110 -3.44 -3.89 -15.09
CA ALA A 110 -2.86 -2.56 -15.15
C ALA A 110 -1.74 -2.31 -14.12
N PRO A 111 -0.69 -3.16 -14.08
CA PRO A 111 0.38 -3.09 -13.06
C PRO A 111 1.16 -1.76 -13.06
N SER A 112 1.19 -1.04 -14.19
CA SER A 112 1.83 0.28 -14.28
C SER A 112 1.18 1.35 -13.40
N THR A 113 -0.04 1.11 -12.91
CA THR A 113 -0.74 2.03 -11.99
C THR A 113 -0.22 1.94 -10.56
N LEU A 114 0.37 0.80 -10.17
CA LEU A 114 0.95 0.60 -8.84
C LEU A 114 2.21 -0.28 -8.95
N PRO A 115 3.33 0.25 -9.47
CA PRO A 115 4.50 -0.56 -9.82
C PRO A 115 5.09 -1.37 -8.66
N LEU A 116 4.94 -0.90 -7.42
CA LEU A 116 5.45 -1.58 -6.22
C LEU A 116 4.70 -2.88 -5.90
N VAL A 117 3.48 -3.07 -6.40
CA VAL A 117 2.67 -4.26 -6.06
C VAL A 117 3.36 -5.57 -6.47
N ILE A 118 4.06 -5.60 -7.61
CA ILE A 118 4.71 -6.82 -8.10
C ILE A 118 5.91 -7.19 -7.22
N PRO A 119 6.89 -6.30 -6.95
CA PRO A 119 7.97 -6.59 -6.00
C PRO A 119 7.49 -7.05 -4.63
N VAL A 120 6.43 -6.45 -4.09
CA VAL A 120 5.89 -6.81 -2.77
C VAL A 120 5.22 -8.19 -2.81
N LEU A 121 4.48 -8.53 -3.87
CA LEU A 121 3.93 -9.86 -4.07
C LEU A 121 5.02 -10.93 -4.18
N LEU A 122 6.10 -10.66 -4.91
CA LEU A 122 7.24 -11.56 -5.04
C LEU A 122 7.93 -11.78 -3.68
N ALA A 123 8.23 -10.70 -2.95
CA ALA A 123 8.81 -10.77 -1.60
C ALA A 123 7.87 -11.43 -0.57
N ALA A 124 6.56 -11.37 -0.81
CA ALA A 124 5.56 -12.09 -0.04
C ALA A 124 5.48 -13.60 -0.36
N GLY A 125 6.23 -14.08 -1.37
CA GLY A 125 6.33 -15.48 -1.75
C GLY A 125 5.40 -15.91 -2.90
N THR A 126 4.78 -14.96 -3.60
CA THR A 126 3.96 -15.27 -4.78
C THR A 126 4.86 -15.68 -5.94
N ALA A 127 4.73 -16.93 -6.40
CA ALA A 127 5.64 -17.49 -7.41
C ALA A 127 5.14 -17.29 -8.86
N ASP A 128 3.83 -17.36 -9.10
CA ASP A 128 3.23 -17.26 -10.44
C ASP A 128 2.40 -15.97 -10.55
N ILE A 129 3.01 -14.94 -11.16
CA ILE A 129 2.40 -13.63 -11.38
C ILE A 129 2.23 -13.40 -12.89
N MET A 130 0.98 -13.30 -13.32
CA MET A 130 0.60 -12.89 -14.66
C MET A 130 0.32 -11.39 -14.69
N LEU A 131 0.72 -10.71 -15.76
CA LEU A 131 0.47 -9.29 -15.95
C LEU A 131 -0.48 -9.09 -17.11
N TRP A 132 -1.41 -8.15 -16.97
CA TRP A 132 -2.31 -7.74 -18.05
C TRP A 132 -2.34 -6.23 -18.19
N HIS A 133 -2.14 -5.74 -19.41
CA HIS A 133 -2.26 -4.32 -19.71
C HIS A 133 -3.54 -4.02 -20.49
N PRO A 134 -4.19 -2.86 -20.27
CA PRO A 134 -5.36 -2.47 -21.06
C PRO A 134 -5.12 -2.42 -22.57
N ALA A 135 -3.87 -2.20 -23.00
CA ALA A 135 -3.48 -2.25 -24.41
C ALA A 135 -3.64 -3.65 -25.03
N ASP A 136 -3.57 -4.71 -24.22
CA ASP A 136 -3.69 -6.10 -24.67
C ASP A 136 -5.15 -6.55 -24.79
N ALA A 137 -6.11 -5.74 -24.30
CA ALA A 137 -7.51 -6.11 -24.16
C ALA A 137 -8.18 -6.63 -25.45
N ALA A 138 -7.75 -6.12 -26.60
CA ALA A 138 -8.30 -6.51 -27.90
C ALA A 138 -7.93 -7.95 -28.29
N ALA A 139 -6.74 -8.41 -27.93
CA ALA A 139 -6.25 -9.76 -28.23
C ALA A 139 -6.46 -10.73 -27.06
N PHE A 140 -6.35 -10.22 -25.83
CA PHE A 140 -6.42 -11.00 -24.59
C PHE A 140 -7.36 -10.30 -23.59
N PRO A 141 -8.67 -10.57 -23.65
CA PRO A 141 -9.62 -9.97 -22.71
C PRO A 141 -9.34 -10.38 -21.26
N LEU A 142 -9.38 -9.42 -20.33
CA LEU A 142 -9.09 -9.67 -18.90
C LEU A 142 -9.95 -10.79 -18.31
N ALA A 143 -11.25 -10.80 -18.62
CA ALA A 143 -12.18 -11.82 -18.13
C ALA A 143 -11.82 -13.24 -18.62
N GLN A 144 -11.13 -13.38 -19.75
CA GLN A 144 -10.66 -14.68 -20.23
C GLN A 144 -9.46 -15.17 -19.42
N LEU A 145 -8.46 -14.31 -19.22
CA LEU A 145 -7.26 -14.64 -18.43
C LEU A 145 -7.59 -14.90 -16.96
N ALA A 146 -8.56 -14.17 -16.42
CA ALA A 146 -9.02 -14.30 -15.04
C ALA A 146 -9.61 -15.68 -14.70
N ARG A 147 -10.02 -16.48 -15.69
CA ARG A 147 -10.65 -17.80 -15.44
C ARG A 147 -9.71 -18.83 -14.83
N ASP A 148 -8.41 -18.72 -15.10
CA ASP A 148 -7.40 -19.73 -14.76
C ASP A 148 -6.46 -19.33 -13.62
N VAL A 149 -6.82 -18.28 -12.88
CA VAL A 149 -6.04 -17.74 -11.75
C VAL A 149 -6.80 -17.85 -10.43
N ASP A 150 -6.09 -17.83 -9.31
CA ASP A 150 -6.70 -17.88 -7.98
C ASP A 150 -7.16 -16.49 -7.51
N VAL A 151 -6.39 -15.45 -7.85
CA VAL A 151 -6.65 -14.05 -7.47
C VAL A 151 -6.36 -13.11 -8.62
N VAL A 152 -7.21 -12.10 -8.80
CA VAL A 152 -7.00 -10.93 -9.65
C VAL A 152 -6.79 -9.72 -8.76
N VAL A 153 -5.65 -9.07 -8.89
CA VAL A 153 -5.40 -7.71 -8.37
C VAL A 153 -5.82 -6.74 -9.47
N ASP A 154 -7.04 -6.21 -9.37
CA ASP A 154 -7.59 -5.30 -10.38
C ASP A 154 -7.30 -3.84 -10.03
N LEU A 155 -6.23 -3.30 -10.60
CA LEU A 155 -5.90 -1.88 -10.49
C LEU A 155 -6.54 -1.04 -11.60
N SER A 156 -7.23 -1.69 -12.55
CA SER A 156 -7.91 -1.03 -13.66
C SER A 156 -9.37 -0.68 -13.35
N GLY A 157 -9.96 -1.34 -12.36
CA GLY A 157 -11.38 -1.21 -11.99
C GLY A 157 -12.33 -1.76 -13.07
N ARG A 158 -11.86 -2.71 -13.89
CA ARG A 158 -12.59 -3.25 -15.05
C ARG A 158 -13.08 -4.68 -14.84
N HIS A 159 -12.67 -5.33 -13.76
CA HIS A 159 -13.06 -6.69 -13.45
C HIS A 159 -14.14 -6.69 -12.38
N GLU A 160 -15.32 -7.17 -12.74
CA GLU A 160 -16.43 -7.32 -11.80
C GLU A 160 -16.12 -8.40 -10.76
N PRO A 161 -16.41 -8.18 -9.47
CA PRO A 161 -16.23 -9.17 -8.44
C PRO A 161 -17.15 -10.37 -8.67
N GLY A 162 -16.62 -11.58 -8.51
CA GLY A 162 -17.34 -12.84 -8.65
C GLY A 162 -16.89 -13.88 -7.63
N PRO A 163 -17.51 -15.08 -7.63
CA PRO A 163 -17.13 -16.15 -6.71
C PRO A 163 -15.71 -16.68 -7.00
N ARG A 164 -15.30 -16.68 -8.27
CA ARG A 164 -13.95 -17.01 -8.73
C ARG A 164 -13.60 -16.22 -10.00
N PRO A 165 -12.35 -15.72 -10.14
CA PRO A 165 -11.28 -15.69 -9.12
C PRO A 165 -11.62 -14.73 -7.96
N ALA A 166 -10.82 -14.73 -6.89
CA ALA A 166 -10.94 -13.64 -5.91
C ALA A 166 -10.54 -12.32 -6.57
N VAL A 167 -11.28 -11.24 -6.31
CA VAL A 167 -10.93 -9.90 -6.82
C VAL A 167 -10.49 -9.03 -5.67
N VAL A 168 -9.30 -8.46 -5.79
CA VAL A 168 -8.71 -7.50 -4.85
C VAL A 168 -8.51 -6.19 -5.63
N ALA A 169 -9.12 -5.11 -5.17
CA ALA A 169 -9.13 -3.82 -5.87
C ALA A 169 -8.88 -2.66 -4.90
N PRO A 170 -8.32 -1.52 -5.38
CA PRO A 170 -8.10 -0.32 -4.58
C PRO A 170 -9.41 0.47 -4.41
N GLY A 171 -10.38 -0.10 -3.69
CA GLY A 171 -11.69 0.51 -3.45
C GLY A 171 -11.87 1.06 -2.04
N ASP A 172 -11.07 0.62 -1.08
CA ASP A 172 -11.17 1.02 0.32
C ASP A 172 -10.24 2.20 0.63
N PRO A 173 -10.77 3.40 0.99
CA PRO A 173 -9.96 4.55 1.33
C PRO A 173 -9.12 4.36 2.61
N VAL A 174 -9.45 3.37 3.44
CA VAL A 174 -8.69 3.03 4.65
C VAL A 174 -7.46 2.18 4.31
N ALA A 175 -7.47 1.44 3.20
CA ALA A 175 -6.41 0.48 2.87
C ALA A 175 -4.98 1.08 2.91
N PRO A 176 -4.69 2.26 2.32
CA PRO A 176 -3.36 2.88 2.40
C PRO A 176 -2.96 3.32 3.81
N LEU A 177 -3.91 3.43 4.75
CA LEU A 177 -3.64 3.92 6.10
C LEU A 177 -3.24 2.80 7.06
N LEU A 178 -3.54 1.54 6.74
CA LEU A 178 -3.42 0.41 7.68
C LEU A 178 -1.99 0.14 8.15
N ALA A 179 -1.00 0.20 7.24
CA ALA A 179 0.38 -0.04 7.59
C ALA A 179 1.06 1.19 8.24
N LEU A 180 0.50 2.39 8.04
CA LEU A 180 1.17 3.64 8.32
C LEU A 180 1.52 3.81 9.82
N PRO A 181 0.63 3.52 10.80
CA PRO A 181 0.98 3.65 12.22
C PRO A 181 2.21 2.83 12.64
N GLY A 182 2.35 1.59 12.18
CA GLY A 182 3.50 0.77 12.51
C GLY A 182 4.76 1.16 11.73
N LEU A 183 4.61 1.54 10.46
CA LEU A 183 5.71 2.09 9.66
C LEU A 183 6.29 3.37 10.28
N LEU A 184 5.48 4.19 10.93
CA LEU A 184 5.96 5.40 11.60
C LEU A 184 6.72 5.09 12.91
N GLN A 185 6.41 3.98 13.57
CA GLN A 185 7.09 3.59 14.81
C GLN A 185 8.45 2.92 14.58
N GLY A 186 8.63 2.19 13.47
CA GLY A 186 9.84 1.38 13.21
C GLY A 186 10.37 1.39 11.78
N GLY A 187 9.73 2.13 10.88
CA GLY A 187 10.01 2.17 9.45
C GLY A 187 11.43 2.57 9.09
N PRO A 188 11.96 2.07 7.96
CA PRO A 188 13.20 2.60 7.42
C PRO A 188 12.98 4.06 6.98
N ARG A 189 13.94 4.95 7.27
CA ARG A 189 13.97 6.33 6.76
C ARG A 189 14.43 6.42 5.30
N THR A 190 14.32 5.32 4.57
CA THR A 190 14.84 5.16 3.22
C THR A 190 13.82 5.69 2.24
N GLY A 191 14.21 6.61 1.37
CA GLY A 191 13.30 7.20 0.38
C GLY A 191 13.06 6.35 -0.86
N ASP A 192 13.65 5.14 -0.96
CA ASP A 192 13.32 4.18 -2.02
C ASP A 192 12.57 2.96 -1.46
N PRO A 193 11.22 2.94 -1.49
CA PRO A 193 10.40 1.77 -1.19
C PRO A 193 10.68 0.55 -2.09
N GLN A 194 11.18 0.73 -3.32
CA GLN A 194 11.59 -0.40 -4.17
C GLN A 194 12.87 -1.07 -3.66
N ALA A 195 13.66 -0.41 -2.80
CA ALA A 195 14.85 -1.02 -2.20
C ALA A 195 14.51 -2.00 -1.07
N HIS A 196 13.28 -1.98 -0.55
CA HIS A 196 12.89 -2.79 0.61
C HIS A 196 11.55 -3.53 0.44
N PRO A 197 11.35 -4.30 -0.66
CA PRO A 197 10.11 -5.06 -0.86
C PRO A 197 9.87 -6.09 0.25
N ASP A 198 10.93 -6.62 0.90
CA ASP A 198 10.82 -7.55 2.02
C ASP A 198 10.20 -6.93 3.27
N VAL A 199 10.49 -5.66 3.55
CA VAL A 199 9.88 -4.91 4.67
C VAL A 199 8.39 -4.71 4.38
N HIS A 200 8.04 -4.33 3.16
CA HIS A 200 6.64 -4.18 2.74
C HIS A 200 5.89 -5.51 2.78
N ALA A 201 6.52 -6.61 2.34
CA ALA A 201 5.95 -7.94 2.43
C ALA A 201 5.77 -8.40 3.89
N ALA A 202 6.70 -8.09 4.78
CA ALA A 202 6.56 -8.37 6.21
C ALA A 202 5.38 -7.59 6.83
N CYS A 203 5.21 -6.31 6.46
CA CYS A 203 4.05 -5.53 6.84
C CYS A 203 2.75 -6.15 6.32
N ALA A 204 2.73 -6.60 5.06
CA ALA A 204 1.56 -7.23 4.45
C ALA A 204 1.16 -8.51 5.21
N ARG A 205 2.14 -9.35 5.58
CA ARG A 205 1.91 -10.54 6.42
C ARG A 205 1.35 -10.18 7.79
N ALA A 206 1.84 -9.10 8.41
CA ALA A 206 1.33 -8.62 9.69
C ALA A 206 -0.14 -8.18 9.59
N LEU A 207 -0.49 -7.43 8.54
CA LEU A 207 -1.89 -7.05 8.27
C LEU A 207 -2.76 -8.28 8.02
N ALA A 208 -2.31 -9.21 7.17
CA ALA A 208 -3.05 -10.43 6.85
C ALA A 208 -3.31 -11.29 8.11
N GLY A 209 -2.37 -11.33 9.05
CA GLY A 209 -2.51 -12.04 10.32
C GLY A 209 -3.49 -11.39 11.32
N LEU A 210 -3.79 -10.10 11.15
CA LEU A 210 -4.80 -9.38 11.93
C LEU A 210 -6.18 -9.38 11.27
N THR A 211 -6.26 -9.71 9.99
CA THR A 211 -7.50 -9.63 9.23
C THR A 211 -8.58 -10.60 9.76
N PRO A 212 -9.77 -10.09 10.14
CA PRO A 212 -10.92 -10.92 10.52
C PRO A 212 -11.38 -11.86 9.40
N VAL A 213 -12.04 -12.97 9.75
CA VAL A 213 -12.46 -14.03 8.81
C VAL A 213 -13.48 -13.61 7.75
N ASP A 214 -14.14 -12.47 7.93
CA ASP A 214 -15.16 -11.90 7.04
C ASP A 214 -14.64 -10.75 6.15
N ARG A 215 -13.40 -10.27 6.36
CA ARG A 215 -12.86 -9.08 5.64
C ARG A 215 -11.56 -9.34 4.89
N LEU A 216 -11.21 -8.57 3.87
CA LEU A 216 -9.91 -8.75 3.20
C LEU A 216 -8.77 -7.99 3.88
N LEU A 217 -9.10 -7.05 4.77
CA LEU A 217 -8.16 -6.20 5.49
C LEU A 217 -8.60 -6.06 6.96
N PRO A 218 -7.65 -5.79 7.88
CA PRO A 218 -7.97 -5.50 9.28
C PRO A 218 -8.66 -4.14 9.44
N GLU A 219 -9.18 -3.88 10.63
CA GLU A 219 -9.73 -2.58 10.99
C GLU A 219 -8.61 -1.60 11.36
N LEU A 220 -8.73 -0.34 10.92
CA LEU A 220 -7.77 0.71 11.29
C LEU A 220 -7.73 0.95 12.82
N ALA A 221 -8.87 0.73 13.49
CA ALA A 221 -9.02 0.89 14.93
C ALA A 221 -8.51 -0.30 15.76
N ASP A 222 -7.98 -1.35 15.12
CA ASP A 222 -7.43 -2.50 15.84
C ASP A 222 -6.22 -2.05 16.69
N PRO A 223 -6.27 -2.23 18.03
CA PRO A 223 -5.22 -1.75 18.93
C PRO A 223 -3.86 -2.41 18.70
N ASP A 224 -3.82 -3.60 18.10
CA ASP A 224 -2.59 -4.34 17.82
C ASP A 224 -1.98 -3.97 16.45
N LEU A 225 -2.70 -3.22 15.61
CA LEU A 225 -2.29 -2.89 14.24
C LEU A 225 -0.89 -2.26 14.18
N ALA A 226 -0.68 -1.19 14.95
CA ALA A 226 0.57 -0.44 14.94
C ALA A 226 1.75 -1.28 15.45
N SER A 227 1.55 -2.02 16.56
CA SER A 227 2.61 -2.80 17.20
C SER A 227 3.03 -4.01 16.36
N ARG A 228 2.07 -4.70 15.73
CA ARG A 228 2.32 -5.84 14.84
C ARG A 228 3.09 -5.43 13.58
N VAL A 229 2.67 -4.33 12.95
CA VAL A 229 3.37 -3.81 11.77
C VAL A 229 4.78 -3.33 12.15
N ALA A 230 4.94 -2.59 13.25
CA ALA A 230 6.27 -2.16 13.71
C ALA A 230 7.20 -3.34 14.03
N GLY A 231 6.69 -4.38 14.69
CA GLY A 231 7.44 -5.61 14.97
C GLY A 231 7.87 -6.35 13.69
N ALA A 232 7.00 -6.40 12.68
CA ALA A 232 7.32 -7.00 11.39
C ALA A 232 8.42 -6.22 10.64
N VAL A 233 8.38 -4.89 10.70
CA VAL A 233 9.43 -4.03 10.13
C VAL A 233 10.77 -4.29 10.83
N ALA A 234 10.78 -4.37 12.17
CA ALA A 234 11.99 -4.61 12.94
C ALA A 234 12.62 -5.96 12.60
N ALA A 235 11.81 -7.02 12.47
CA ALA A 235 12.26 -8.36 12.12
C ALA A 235 12.75 -8.49 10.67
N ALA A 236 12.21 -7.72 9.73
CA ALA A 236 12.65 -7.74 8.33
C ALA A 236 14.00 -7.04 8.10
N ARG A 237 14.52 -6.31 9.11
CA ARG A 237 15.77 -5.55 9.05
C ARG A 237 16.93 -6.21 9.79
N SER A 238 16.65 -7.27 10.57
CA SER A 238 17.64 -8.06 11.32
C SER A 238 18.23 -9.17 10.47
#